data_AF-A0A3B9QRW9-F1
#
_entry.id   AF-A0A3B9QRW9-F1
#
_cell.length_a   1.000
_cell.length_b   1.000
_cell.length_c   1.000
_cell.angle_alpha   90.00
_cell.angle_beta   90.00
_cell.angle_gamma   90.00
#
_symmetry.space_group_name_H-M   'P 1'
#
loop_
_entity.id
_entity.type
_entity.pdbx_description
1 polymer ?
#
loop_
_entity_poly.entity_id
_entity_poly.type
_entity_poly.pdbx_seq_one_letter_code
_entity_poly.pdbx_strand_id
1 'polypeptide(L)'
;MRKWVRRYQGSGEAGLLDRPPPPHSTPSRTPLEVEEKVLSLSQERGWGRRRYETRAFGAVHGGGALRRVPPGCCARGGCVA
;
A
#
# COMPACT_ATOMS: atom_id res chain seq x y z
N MET A 1 -14.09 12.34 0.27
CA MET A 1 -13.89 13.81 0.38
C MET A 1 -13.18 14.34 1.63
N ARG A 2 -12.73 13.52 2.61
CA ARG A 2 -12.15 14.05 3.88
C ARG A 2 -10.63 14.28 3.90
N LYS A 3 -9.89 13.92 2.84
CA LYS A 3 -8.41 13.93 2.88
C LYS A 3 -7.82 15.35 2.91
N TRP A 4 -8.37 16.26 2.11
CA TRP A 4 -7.85 17.61 1.95
C TRP A 4 -8.22 18.50 3.14
N VAL A 5 -9.43 18.34 3.68
CA VAL A 5 -9.86 19.01 4.94
C VAL A 5 -8.91 18.66 6.09
N ARG A 6 -8.56 17.38 6.27
CA ARG A 6 -7.60 16.98 7.33
C ARG A 6 -6.19 17.52 7.12
N ARG A 7 -5.76 17.72 5.86
CA ARG A 7 -4.45 18.34 5.57
C ARG A 7 -4.48 19.83 5.90
N TYR A 8 -5.52 20.53 5.48
CA TYR A 8 -5.71 21.96 5.76
C TYR A 8 -5.80 22.23 7.27
N GLN A 9 -6.55 21.43 8.01
CA GLN A 9 -6.65 21.57 9.47
C GLN A 9 -5.31 21.36 10.20
N GLY A 10 -4.40 20.55 9.66
CA GLY A 10 -3.12 20.26 10.30
C GLY A 10 -1.96 21.16 9.88
N SER A 11 -2.01 21.77 8.69
CA SER A 11 -0.89 22.52 8.13
C SER A 11 -1.31 23.81 7.40
N GLY A 12 -2.58 24.21 7.52
CA GLY A 12 -3.14 25.37 6.83
C GLY A 12 -2.97 25.29 5.31
N GLU A 13 -2.59 26.40 4.70
CA GLU A 13 -2.32 26.53 3.27
C GLU A 13 -1.17 25.62 2.80
N ALA A 14 -0.17 25.36 3.64
CA ALA A 14 0.92 24.43 3.31
C ALA A 14 0.43 22.98 3.10
N GLY A 15 -0.72 22.62 3.67
CA GLY A 15 -1.36 21.32 3.49
C GLY A 15 -2.06 21.12 2.14
N LEU A 16 -2.26 22.21 1.38
CA LEU A 16 -2.83 22.18 0.03
C LEU A 16 -1.77 22.06 -1.06
N LEU A 17 -0.50 22.32 -0.74
CA LEU A 17 0.60 22.15 -1.67
C LEU A 17 0.75 20.69 -2.11
N ASP A 18 1.30 20.50 -3.31
CA ASP A 18 1.62 19.18 -3.82
C ASP A 18 2.68 18.52 -2.93
N ARG A 19 2.37 17.30 -2.48
CA ARG A 19 3.31 16.46 -1.74
C ARG A 19 4.09 15.59 -2.71
N PRO A 20 5.34 15.23 -2.36
CA PRO A 20 6.08 14.24 -3.10
C PRO A 20 5.25 12.95 -3.23
N PRO A 21 5.34 12.27 -4.37
CA PRO A 21 4.60 11.05 -4.61
C PRO A 21 4.95 10.01 -3.53
N PRO A 22 4.04 9.06 -3.26
CA PRO A 22 4.37 7.93 -2.41
C PRO A 22 5.64 7.23 -2.91
N PRO A 23 6.41 6.58 -2.02
CA PRO A 23 7.63 5.88 -2.41
C PRO A 23 7.36 4.92 -3.57
N HIS A 24 8.25 4.93 -4.56
CA HIS A 24 8.12 4.15 -5.80
C HIS A 24 8.15 2.63 -5.58
N SER A 25 8.55 2.18 -4.39
CA SER A 25 8.62 0.77 -4.04
C SER A 25 7.77 0.45 -2.83
N THR A 26 6.98 -0.62 -2.95
CA THR A 26 6.23 -1.22 -1.86
C THR A 26 6.99 -2.44 -1.34
N PRO A 27 7.41 -2.47 -0.06
CA PRO A 27 8.21 -3.57 0.48
C PRO A 27 7.44 -4.90 0.51
N SER A 28 6.10 -4.84 0.47
CA SER A 28 5.22 -6.00 0.38
C SER A 28 4.64 -6.17 -1.02
N ARG A 29 5.35 -5.73 -2.07
CA ARG A 29 4.93 -5.97 -3.45
C ARG A 29 4.91 -7.48 -3.70
N THR A 30 3.82 -7.96 -4.30
CA THR A 30 3.69 -9.36 -4.69
C THR A 30 4.84 -9.72 -5.65
N PRO A 31 5.53 -10.86 -5.43
CA PRO A 31 6.57 -11.30 -6.36
C PRO A 31 5.98 -11.61 -7.74
N LEU A 32 6.74 -11.31 -8.80
CA LEU A 32 6.31 -11.43 -10.20
C LEU A 32 5.79 -12.82 -10.55
N GLU A 33 6.44 -13.87 -10.05
CA GLU A 33 6.03 -15.27 -10.27
C GLU A 33 4.58 -15.55 -9.83
N VAL A 34 4.16 -14.93 -8.73
CA VAL A 34 2.78 -15.05 -8.21
C VAL A 34 1.83 -14.25 -9.09
N GLU A 35 2.25 -13.06 -9.56
CA GLU A 35 1.45 -12.24 -10.48
C GLU A 35 1.21 -12.96 -11.81
N GLU A 36 2.26 -13.53 -12.42
CA GLU A 36 2.18 -14.31 -13.66
C GLU A 36 1.25 -15.52 -13.52
N LYS A 37 1.35 -16.23 -12.39
CA LYS A 37 0.47 -17.37 -12.10
C LYS A 37 -1.00 -16.97 -11.91
N VAL A 38 -1.28 -15.80 -11.33
CA VAL A 38 -2.66 -15.27 -11.26
C VAL A 38 -3.16 -14.92 -12.67
N LEU A 39 -2.34 -14.29 -13.49
CA LEU A 39 -2.72 -13.86 -14.84
C LEU A 39 -2.99 -15.06 -15.77
N SER A 40 -2.15 -16.09 -15.76
CA SER A 40 -2.35 -17.29 -16.57
C SER A 40 -3.65 -18.00 -16.16
N LEU A 41 -3.86 -18.23 -14.87
CA LEU A 41 -5.08 -18.85 -14.36
C LEU A 41 -6.34 -18.01 -14.63
N SER A 42 -6.20 -16.68 -14.69
CA SER A 42 -7.31 -15.79 -15.05
C SER A 42 -7.69 -15.89 -16.51
N GLN A 43 -6.72 -15.99 -17.41
CA GLN A 43 -6.97 -16.18 -18.83
C GLN A 43 -7.60 -17.55 -19.11
N GLU A 44 -7.12 -18.60 -18.44
CA GLU A 44 -7.62 -19.96 -18.64
C GLU A 44 -9.01 -20.20 -18.02
N ARG A 45 -9.27 -19.66 -16.82
CA ARG A 45 -10.39 -20.12 -15.99
C ARG A 45 -11.38 -19.04 -15.58
N GLY A 46 -11.03 -17.76 -15.70
CA GLY A 46 -11.90 -16.63 -15.35
C GLY A 46 -12.40 -16.67 -13.90
N TRP A 47 -11.57 -17.12 -12.96
CA TRP A 47 -11.98 -17.26 -11.57
C TRP A 47 -11.99 -15.91 -10.84
N GLY A 48 -12.88 -15.78 -9.85
CA GLY A 48 -12.89 -14.64 -8.94
C GLY A 48 -11.89 -14.82 -7.80
N ARG A 49 -11.50 -13.73 -7.14
CA ARG A 49 -10.51 -13.66 -6.04
C ARG A 49 -10.55 -14.86 -5.07
N ARG A 50 -11.70 -15.15 -4.48
CA ARG A 50 -11.88 -16.22 -3.46
C ARG A 50 -11.46 -17.60 -3.98
N ARG A 51 -11.65 -17.86 -5.28
CA ARG A 51 -11.28 -19.14 -5.90
C ARG A 51 -9.78 -19.25 -6.12
N TYR A 52 -9.07 -18.16 -6.43
CA TYR A 52 -7.60 -18.18 -6.46
C TYR A 52 -7.02 -18.45 -5.07
N GLU A 53 -7.54 -17.77 -4.04
CA GLU A 53 -7.09 -17.93 -2.64
C GLU A 53 -7.26 -19.37 -2.15
N THR A 54 -8.41 -20.00 -2.44
CA THR A 54 -8.72 -21.35 -1.93
C THR A 54 -8.10 -22.45 -2.78
N ARG A 55 -8.07 -22.30 -4.12
CA ARG A 55 -7.77 -23.41 -5.04
C ARG A 55 -6.39 -23.34 -5.71
N ALA A 56 -5.79 -22.16 -5.82
CA ALA A 56 -4.54 -21.97 -6.57
C ALA A 56 -3.33 -21.63 -5.70
N PHE A 57 -3.54 -20.86 -4.63
CA PHE A 57 -2.48 -20.39 -3.73
C PHE A 57 -2.59 -20.95 -2.31
N GLY A 58 -3.69 -21.64 -1.98
CA GLY A 58 -3.90 -22.32 -0.71
C GLY A 58 -3.71 -21.41 0.51
N ALA A 59 -4.65 -20.53 0.84
CA ALA A 59 -4.76 -19.78 2.11
C ALA A 59 -3.49 -19.11 2.72
N VAL A 60 -2.39 -18.96 1.98
CA VAL A 60 -1.13 -18.38 2.49
C VAL A 60 -0.95 -16.98 1.90
N HIS A 61 -1.79 -16.04 2.31
CA HIS A 61 -1.47 -14.60 2.20
C HIS A 61 -2.10 -13.85 3.38
N GLY A 62 -1.58 -14.11 4.58
CA GLY A 62 -1.75 -13.22 5.73
C GLY A 62 -1.01 -11.91 5.45
N GLY A 63 -1.67 -10.97 4.78
CA GLY A 63 -1.13 -9.64 4.48
C GLY A 63 -1.00 -8.85 5.77
N GLY A 64 0.20 -8.87 6.36
CA GLY A 64 0.57 -8.07 7.51
C GLY A 64 0.21 -6.60 7.30
N ALA A 65 -0.47 -6.03 8.28
CA ALA A 65 -0.82 -4.62 8.32
C ALA A 65 0.45 -3.77 8.14
N LEU A 66 0.59 -3.15 6.96
CA LEU A 66 1.52 -2.06 6.74
C LEU A 66 1.24 -0.99 7.80
N ARG A 67 2.10 -0.90 8.82
CA ARG A 67 2.16 0.28 9.68
C ARG A 67 2.42 1.47 8.77
N ARG A 68 1.39 2.30 8.59
CA ARG A 68 1.51 3.58 7.91
C ARG A 68 2.32 4.48 8.83
N VAL A 69 3.64 4.57 8.62
CA VAL A 69 4.45 5.59 9.28
C VAL A 69 3.91 6.95 8.82
N PRO A 70 3.36 7.79 9.72
CA PRO A 70 2.92 9.11 9.31
C PRO A 70 4.14 9.94 8.89
N PRO A 71 4.06 10.70 7.79
CA PRO A 71 5.12 11.65 7.45
C PRO A 71 5.18 12.70 8.56
N GLY A 72 6.21 12.61 9.40
CA GLY A 72 6.42 13.45 10.59
C GLY A 72 7.09 12.74 11.79
N CYS A 73 7.12 11.40 11.83
CA CYS A 73 7.86 10.69 12.88
C CYS A 73 9.32 10.44 12.44
N CYS A 74 10.21 11.35 12.84
CA CYS A 74 11.66 11.15 12.77
C CYS A 74 12.05 9.96 13.64
N ALA A 75 12.29 8.80 13.02
CA ALA A 75 12.93 7.67 13.68
C ALA A 75 14.43 7.95 13.75
N ARG A 76 14.91 8.28 14.95
CA ARG A 76 16.30 8.55 15.38
C ARG A 76 16.77 10.00 15.29
N GLY A 77 16.86 10.60 16.48
CA GLY A 77 17.97 11.49 16.87
C GLY A 77 17.78 12.98 16.61
N GLY A 78 17.46 13.71 17.69
CA GLY A 78 17.91 15.10 17.87
C GLY A 78 17.02 16.20 17.28
N CYS A 79 16.17 16.77 18.12
CA CYS A 79 15.73 18.16 17.94
C CYS A 79 16.94 19.09 18.10
N VAL A 80 17.18 19.96 17.13
CA VAL A 80 17.91 21.22 17.36
C VAL A 80 16.99 22.35 16.90
N ALA A 81 16.99 23.40 17.72
CA ALA A 81 16.04 24.50 17.81
C ALA A 81 15.82 25.30 16.52
#